data_AF-A0A061SPD6-F1
#
_entry.id   AF-A0A061SPD6-F1
#
_cell.length_a   1.000
_cell.length_b   1.000
_cell.length_c   1.000
_cell.angle_alpha   90.00
_cell.angle_beta   90.00
_cell.angle_gamma   90.00
#
_symmetry.space_group_name_H-M   'P 1'
#
loop_
_entity.id
_entity.type
_entity.pdbx_description
1 polymer ?
#
loop_
_entity_poly.entity_id
_entity_poly.type
_entity_poly.pdbx_seq_one_letter_code
_entity_poly.pdbx_strand_id
1 'polypeptide(L)'
;PVMQYVHKYLQAVGKAPAETDKFARQLYRLWFWSYGRGEARRASSGFEHVFIGEIDSKDGEKAVAGLHNWIQFYFLERSDALDYRGYVLPRKVTGNDAPDGDEQFLSVQFEWMGERKPVSGMFVGVSPEFEFALYTLLYYCGGEDNVVRLGDLEVNVKVYRLDRIGCISTAFPEAA
;
A
#
# COMPACT_ATOMS: atom_id res chain seq x y z
N PRO A 1 -1.89 17.91 -10.65
CA PRO A 1 -1.98 16.44 -10.80
C PRO A 1 -1.00 15.72 -9.85
N VAL A 2 -1.42 14.63 -9.20
CA VAL A 2 -0.73 14.04 -8.04
C VAL A 2 0.71 13.61 -8.34
N MET A 3 0.93 12.81 -9.38
CA MET A 3 2.28 12.35 -9.73
C MET A 3 3.22 13.45 -10.23
N GLN A 4 2.68 14.52 -10.81
CA GLN A 4 3.49 15.68 -11.20
C GLN A 4 4.03 16.43 -9.97
N TYR A 5 3.26 16.47 -8.88
CA TYR A 5 3.74 17.03 -7.62
C TYR A 5 4.90 16.20 -7.07
N VAL A 6 4.73 14.86 -7.00
CA VAL A 6 5.80 13.96 -6.53
C VAL A 6 7.04 14.06 -7.41
N HIS A 7 6.89 14.10 -8.73
CA HIS A 7 8.04 14.25 -9.64
C HIS A 7 8.81 15.55 -9.36
N LYS A 8 8.10 16.70 -9.29
CA LYS A 8 8.73 18.00 -8.99
C LYS A 8 9.39 18.02 -7.62
N TYR A 9 8.73 17.45 -6.61
CA TYR A 9 9.28 17.40 -5.26
C TYR A 9 10.56 16.55 -5.20
N LEU A 10 10.51 15.32 -5.73
CA LEU A 10 11.65 14.41 -5.77
C LEU A 10 12.81 14.99 -6.60
N GLN A 11 12.51 15.72 -7.68
CA GLN A 11 13.52 16.45 -8.44
C GLN A 11 14.19 17.53 -7.58
N ALA A 12 13.42 18.34 -6.86
CA ALA A 12 13.93 19.43 -6.03
C ALA A 12 14.84 18.93 -4.90
N VAL A 13 14.55 17.75 -4.34
CA VAL A 13 15.37 17.12 -3.28
C VAL A 13 16.45 16.16 -3.83
N GLY A 14 16.68 16.15 -5.14
CA GLY A 14 17.75 15.37 -5.78
C GLY A 14 17.54 13.86 -5.78
N LYS A 15 16.30 13.39 -5.66
CA LYS A 15 15.90 11.97 -5.62
C LYS A 15 15.26 11.47 -6.92
N ALA A 16 14.98 12.35 -7.88
CA ALA A 16 14.46 11.99 -9.20
C ALA A 16 15.13 12.80 -10.32
N PRO A 17 15.25 12.23 -11.53
CA PRO A 17 15.71 12.95 -12.70
C PRO A 17 14.69 14.00 -13.15
N ALA A 18 15.16 15.04 -13.84
CA ALA A 18 14.31 16.11 -14.35
C ALA A 18 13.39 15.61 -15.48
N GLU A 19 13.87 14.69 -16.30
CA GLU A 19 13.18 14.21 -17.48
C GLU A 19 12.11 13.17 -17.14
N THR A 20 10.89 13.40 -17.61
CA THR A 20 9.73 12.54 -17.34
C THR A 20 9.97 11.09 -17.73
N ASP A 21 10.62 10.81 -18.86
CA ASP A 21 10.92 9.44 -19.31
C ASP A 21 11.94 8.71 -18.42
N LYS A 22 12.87 9.46 -17.82
CA LYS A 22 13.81 8.89 -16.85
C LYS A 22 13.12 8.62 -15.52
N PHE A 23 12.23 9.51 -15.10
CA PHE A 23 11.42 9.31 -13.90
C PHE A 23 10.46 8.13 -14.06
N ALA A 24 9.81 7.98 -15.22
CA ALA A 24 8.99 6.82 -15.52
C ALA A 24 9.76 5.49 -15.43
N ARG A 25 11.01 5.45 -15.93
CA ARG A 25 11.89 4.28 -15.77
C ARG A 25 12.29 4.02 -14.32
N GLN A 26 12.50 5.07 -13.53
CA GLN A 26 12.76 4.96 -12.10
C GLN A 26 11.55 4.36 -11.37
N LEU A 27 10.34 4.85 -11.66
CA LEU A 27 9.10 4.28 -11.12
C LEU A 27 8.89 2.84 -11.56
N TYR A 28 9.17 2.54 -12.83
CA TYR A 28 9.10 1.18 -13.36
C TYR A 28 10.00 0.23 -12.55
N ARG A 29 11.25 0.64 -12.30
CA ARG A 29 12.18 -0.15 -11.50
C ARG A 29 11.71 -0.28 -10.04
N LEU A 30 11.21 0.78 -9.44
CA LEU A 30 10.76 0.78 -8.05
C LEU A 30 9.60 -0.20 -7.81
N TRP A 31 8.61 -0.18 -8.72
CA TRP A 31 7.31 -0.84 -8.52
C TRP A 31 7.14 -2.15 -9.28
N PHE A 32 7.68 -2.25 -10.48
CA PHE A 32 7.39 -3.34 -11.41
C PHE A 32 8.60 -4.23 -11.69
N TRP A 33 9.77 -3.93 -11.10
CA TRP A 33 10.90 -4.84 -11.18
C TRP A 33 10.60 -6.11 -10.38
N SER A 34 10.77 -7.25 -11.04
CA SER A 34 10.48 -8.55 -10.44
C SER A 34 11.68 -9.03 -9.62
N TYR A 35 11.42 -9.54 -8.42
CA TYR A 35 12.42 -10.08 -7.50
C TYR A 35 11.86 -11.31 -6.77
N GLY A 36 12.74 -12.28 -6.45
CA GLY A 36 12.36 -13.46 -5.67
C GLY A 36 12.27 -13.14 -4.17
N ARG A 37 11.24 -13.67 -3.49
CA ARG A 37 11.14 -13.68 -2.02
C ARG A 37 11.40 -15.11 -1.52
N GLY A 38 12.60 -15.40 -1.04
CA GLY A 38 12.98 -16.71 -0.48
C GLY A 38 13.36 -17.78 -1.51
N GLU A 39 13.32 -19.05 -1.09
CA GLU A 39 13.72 -20.22 -1.91
C GLU A 39 12.69 -20.62 -2.99
N ALA A 40 11.46 -20.12 -2.89
CA ALA A 40 10.42 -20.40 -3.87
C ALA A 40 10.54 -19.48 -5.10
N ARG A 41 10.60 -20.11 -6.29
CA ARG A 41 10.73 -19.53 -7.65
C ARG A 41 9.65 -18.53 -8.11
N ARG A 42 8.84 -17.94 -7.22
CA ARG A 42 7.87 -16.91 -7.62
C ARG A 42 8.53 -15.54 -7.53
N ALA A 43 8.77 -14.98 -8.70
CA ALA A 43 9.23 -13.60 -8.83
C ALA A 43 7.99 -12.70 -8.66
N SER A 44 8.01 -11.82 -7.67
CA SER A 44 6.94 -10.87 -7.32
C SER A 44 7.48 -9.44 -7.48
N SER A 45 6.61 -8.44 -7.41
CA SER A 45 6.95 -7.02 -7.55
C SER A 45 6.30 -6.20 -6.44
N GLY A 46 6.81 -4.99 -6.21
CA GLY A 46 6.21 -4.07 -5.24
C GLY A 46 4.75 -3.74 -5.59
N PHE A 47 4.43 -3.64 -6.89
CA PHE A 47 3.07 -3.40 -7.35
C PHE A 47 2.14 -4.58 -7.06
N GLU A 48 2.54 -5.80 -7.42
CA GLU A 48 1.75 -7.01 -7.13
C GLU A 48 1.50 -7.14 -5.64
N HIS A 49 2.53 -6.98 -4.82
CA HIS A 49 2.38 -7.10 -3.38
C HIS A 49 1.44 -6.03 -2.79
N VAL A 50 1.62 -4.76 -3.11
CA VAL A 50 0.84 -3.67 -2.51
C VAL A 50 -0.60 -3.62 -3.04
N PHE A 51 -0.77 -3.67 -4.36
CA PHE A 51 -2.05 -3.39 -5.01
C PHE A 51 -2.86 -4.64 -5.35
N ILE A 52 -2.22 -5.78 -5.62
CA ILE A 52 -2.92 -7.01 -6.05
C ILE A 52 -3.11 -7.97 -4.86
N GLY A 53 -2.08 -8.11 -4.03
CA GLY A 53 -2.00 -9.12 -2.98
C GLY A 53 -1.49 -10.46 -3.48
N GLU A 54 -0.94 -11.26 -2.56
CA GLU A 54 -0.43 -12.60 -2.85
C GLU A 54 -0.65 -13.55 -1.65
N ILE A 55 -0.67 -14.85 -1.92
CA ILE A 55 -0.53 -15.87 -0.87
C ILE A 55 0.95 -16.14 -0.69
N ASP A 56 1.47 -15.74 0.46
CA ASP A 56 2.82 -16.05 0.89
C ASP A 56 2.82 -17.37 1.68
N SER A 57 3.92 -18.11 1.62
CA SER A 57 4.10 -19.37 2.34
C SER A 57 5.38 -19.27 3.15
N LYS A 58 5.25 -19.15 4.48
CA LYS A 58 6.38 -19.11 5.40
C LYS A 58 6.29 -20.34 6.30
N ASP A 59 7.37 -21.12 6.35
CA ASP A 59 7.48 -22.33 7.18
C ASP A 59 6.35 -23.36 6.97
N GLY A 60 5.78 -23.40 5.75
CA GLY A 60 4.67 -24.29 5.40
C GLY A 60 3.28 -23.75 5.74
N GLU A 61 3.19 -22.62 6.43
CA GLU A 61 1.95 -21.90 6.69
C GLU A 61 1.68 -20.88 5.57
N LYS A 62 0.45 -20.87 5.08
CA LYS A 62 0.00 -19.91 4.08
C LYS A 62 -0.63 -18.72 4.78
N ALA A 63 -0.40 -17.54 4.23
CA ALA A 63 -1.05 -16.32 4.69
C ALA A 63 -1.26 -15.35 3.53
N VAL A 64 -2.30 -14.53 3.64
CA VAL A 64 -2.48 -13.39 2.75
C VAL A 64 -1.41 -12.33 3.07
N ALA A 65 -0.59 -12.01 2.09
CA ALA A 65 0.39 -10.93 2.15
C ALA A 65 0.00 -9.82 1.17
N GLY A 66 0.18 -8.56 1.57
CA GLY A 66 -0.28 -7.45 0.75
C GLY A 66 -1.81 -7.33 0.71
N LEU A 67 -2.40 -6.90 -0.41
CA LEU A 67 -3.86 -6.65 -0.54
C LEU A 67 -4.33 -5.54 0.42
N HIS A 68 -3.86 -4.32 0.15
CA HIS A 68 -4.19 -3.11 0.92
C HIS A 68 -4.99 -2.07 0.12
N ASN A 69 -5.26 -2.36 -1.16
CA ASN A 69 -5.97 -1.46 -2.05
C ASN A 69 -7.47 -1.76 -2.10
N TRP A 70 -8.30 -0.74 -1.85
CA TRP A 70 -9.75 -0.89 -1.78
C TRP A 70 -10.40 -1.25 -3.12
N ILE A 71 -9.81 -0.84 -4.26
CA ILE A 71 -10.34 -1.16 -5.59
C ILE A 71 -10.18 -2.66 -5.86
N GLN A 72 -9.00 -3.21 -5.58
CA GLN A 72 -8.75 -4.64 -5.67
C GLN A 72 -9.65 -5.42 -4.71
N PHE A 73 -9.79 -4.95 -3.47
CA PHE A 73 -10.71 -5.52 -2.49
C PHE A 73 -12.14 -5.58 -3.03
N TYR A 74 -12.65 -4.46 -3.55
CA TYR A 74 -13.98 -4.36 -4.14
C TYR A 74 -14.20 -5.37 -5.27
N PHE A 75 -13.25 -5.51 -6.20
CA PHE A 75 -13.41 -6.46 -7.30
C PHE A 75 -13.38 -7.91 -6.83
N LEU A 76 -12.54 -8.25 -5.86
CA LEU A 76 -12.49 -9.58 -5.29
C LEU A 76 -13.78 -9.93 -4.54
N GLU A 77 -14.27 -9.03 -3.68
CA GLU A 77 -15.53 -9.19 -2.96
C GLU A 77 -16.71 -9.31 -3.93
N ARG A 78 -16.79 -8.42 -4.94
CA ARG A 78 -17.84 -8.46 -5.96
C ARG A 78 -17.85 -9.76 -6.78
N SER A 79 -16.70 -10.41 -6.91
CA SER A 79 -16.55 -11.69 -7.61
C SER A 79 -16.75 -12.92 -6.72
N ASP A 80 -17.15 -12.74 -5.46
CA ASP A 80 -17.28 -13.80 -4.45
C ASP A 80 -15.95 -14.55 -4.17
N ALA A 81 -14.83 -13.90 -4.50
CA ALA A 81 -13.49 -14.46 -4.30
C ALA A 81 -12.89 -14.11 -2.93
N LEU A 82 -13.44 -13.08 -2.27
CA LEU A 82 -13.02 -12.59 -0.96
C LEU A 82 -14.26 -12.46 -0.07
N ASP A 83 -14.15 -12.98 1.16
CA ASP A 83 -15.21 -12.96 2.17
C ASP A 83 -14.87 -11.93 3.26
N TYR A 84 -15.61 -10.82 3.28
CA TYR A 84 -15.45 -9.75 4.26
C TYR A 84 -15.96 -10.17 5.64
N ARG A 85 -15.12 -9.97 6.68
CA ARG A 85 -15.39 -10.43 8.05
C ARG A 85 -15.60 -9.31 9.07
N GLY A 86 -15.56 -8.06 8.65
CA GLY A 86 -15.74 -6.89 9.53
C GLY A 86 -14.58 -5.90 9.48
N TYR A 87 -14.71 -4.83 10.26
CA TYR A 87 -13.77 -3.72 10.28
C TYR A 87 -13.61 -3.13 11.69
N VAL A 88 -12.50 -2.44 11.88
CA VAL A 88 -12.21 -1.61 13.05
C VAL A 88 -11.89 -0.20 12.54
N LEU A 89 -12.47 0.79 13.21
CA LEU A 89 -12.23 2.20 12.91
C LEU A 89 -11.00 2.69 13.66
N PRO A 90 -10.17 3.56 13.04
CA PRO A 90 -9.15 4.29 13.78
C PRO A 90 -9.82 5.21 14.80
N ARG A 91 -9.08 5.56 15.85
CA ARG A 91 -9.54 6.57 16.80
C ARG A 91 -9.50 7.93 16.10
N LYS A 92 -10.66 8.59 15.93
CA LYS A 92 -10.73 9.95 15.34
C LYS A 92 -9.92 10.93 16.21
N VAL A 93 -9.12 11.79 15.57
CA VAL A 93 -8.34 12.85 16.25
C VAL A 93 -9.26 13.94 16.81
N THR A 94 -10.41 14.14 16.17
CA THR A 94 -11.46 15.08 16.55
C THR A 94 -12.82 14.38 16.62
N GLY A 95 -13.53 14.54 17.74
CA GLY A 95 -14.91 14.10 17.90
C GLY A 95 -15.09 12.62 18.28
N ASN A 96 -16.17 12.36 19.02
CA ASN A 96 -16.69 11.01 19.32
C ASN A 96 -17.83 10.64 18.36
N ASP A 97 -17.81 11.20 17.15
CA ASP A 97 -18.91 10.99 16.21
C ASP A 97 -18.90 9.54 15.74
N ALA A 98 -20.08 8.91 15.81
CA ALA A 98 -20.31 7.59 15.28
C ALA A 98 -19.85 7.53 13.81
N PRO A 99 -19.44 6.35 13.31
CA PRO A 99 -19.16 6.23 11.89
C PRO A 99 -20.36 6.67 11.06
N ASP A 100 -20.10 7.55 10.10
CA ASP A 100 -21.10 8.11 9.19
C ASP A 100 -21.05 7.45 7.81
N GLY A 101 -20.08 6.56 7.57
CA GLY A 101 -19.89 5.84 6.31
C GLY A 101 -18.98 6.55 5.33
N ASP A 102 -18.43 7.72 5.69
CA ASP A 102 -17.52 8.51 4.86
C ASP A 102 -16.05 8.31 5.28
N GLU A 103 -15.75 7.22 6.01
CA GLU A 103 -14.39 6.94 6.47
C GLU A 103 -13.43 6.64 5.31
N GLN A 104 -12.34 7.41 5.25
CA GLN A 104 -11.32 7.29 4.22
C GLN A 104 -10.21 6.29 4.56
N PHE A 105 -10.27 5.67 5.73
CA PHE A 105 -9.37 4.60 6.16
C PHE A 105 -10.10 3.59 7.04
N LEU A 106 -9.87 2.30 6.78
CA LEU A 106 -10.43 1.20 7.56
C LEU A 106 -9.36 0.15 7.85
N SER A 107 -9.41 -0.44 9.04
CA SER A 107 -8.73 -1.70 9.34
C SER A 107 -9.71 -2.84 9.13
N VAL A 108 -9.62 -3.56 8.01
CA VAL A 108 -10.58 -4.62 7.65
C VAL A 108 -10.03 -6.02 7.95
N GLN A 109 -10.95 -6.93 8.22
CA GLN A 109 -10.70 -8.35 8.33
C GLN A 109 -11.41 -9.06 7.17
N PHE A 110 -10.74 -10.01 6.53
CA PHE A 110 -11.33 -10.80 5.44
C PHE A 110 -10.67 -12.18 5.30
N GLU A 111 -11.28 -13.03 4.49
CA GLU A 111 -10.71 -14.30 4.03
C GLU A 111 -10.55 -14.26 2.51
N TRP A 112 -9.41 -14.71 2.01
CA TRP A 112 -9.11 -14.76 0.59
C TRP A 112 -8.34 -16.05 0.26
N MET A 113 -8.81 -16.80 -0.74
CA MET A 113 -8.24 -18.10 -1.12
C MET A 113 -8.13 -19.10 0.06
N GLY A 114 -9.09 -19.06 1.00
CA GLY A 114 -9.12 -19.93 2.17
C GLY A 114 -8.21 -19.50 3.32
N GLU A 115 -7.50 -18.38 3.19
CA GLU A 115 -6.62 -17.85 4.22
C GLU A 115 -7.21 -16.59 4.86
N ARG A 116 -7.28 -16.57 6.19
CA ARG A 116 -7.79 -15.42 6.95
C ARG A 116 -6.70 -14.37 7.11
N LYS A 117 -7.00 -13.12 6.71
CA LYS A 117 -6.21 -11.94 7.06
C LYS A 117 -6.85 -11.23 8.26
N PRO A 118 -6.22 -11.24 9.45
CA PRO A 118 -6.84 -10.72 10.67
C PRO A 118 -7.01 -9.20 10.66
N VAL A 119 -6.04 -8.47 10.08
CA VAL A 119 -6.08 -7.01 9.95
C VAL A 119 -5.40 -6.61 8.65
N SER A 120 -6.08 -5.74 7.88
CA SER A 120 -5.52 -5.05 6.73
C SER A 120 -5.96 -3.59 6.77
N GLY A 121 -5.02 -2.67 7.00
CA GLY A 121 -5.30 -1.26 6.82
C GLY A 121 -5.37 -0.91 5.35
N MET A 122 -6.37 -0.11 4.97
CA MET A 122 -6.59 0.36 3.61
C MET A 122 -7.15 1.77 3.60
N PHE A 123 -6.74 2.56 2.62
CA PHE A 123 -7.46 3.79 2.27
C PHE A 123 -8.70 3.43 1.45
N VAL A 124 -9.80 4.15 1.67
CA VAL A 124 -11.08 3.94 0.97
C VAL A 124 -11.45 5.20 0.20
N GLY A 125 -11.90 5.03 -1.04
CA GLY A 125 -12.33 6.13 -1.91
C GLY A 125 -11.19 6.95 -2.54
N VAL A 126 -9.93 6.65 -2.23
CA VAL A 126 -8.76 7.29 -2.85
C VAL A 126 -8.48 6.73 -4.25
N SER A 127 -7.82 7.50 -5.10
CA SER A 127 -7.40 7.01 -6.41
C SER A 127 -6.09 6.20 -6.35
N PRO A 128 -5.85 5.25 -7.28
CA PRO A 128 -4.59 4.50 -7.32
C PRO A 128 -3.35 5.39 -7.36
N GLU A 129 -3.43 6.49 -8.11
CA GLU A 129 -2.31 7.43 -8.21
C GLU A 129 -2.05 8.21 -6.92
N PHE A 130 -3.03 8.35 -6.02
CA PHE A 130 -2.81 8.90 -4.69
C PHE A 130 -1.94 7.97 -3.85
N GLU A 131 -2.33 6.70 -3.72
CA GLU A 131 -1.56 5.70 -2.95
C GLU A 131 -0.17 5.51 -3.55
N PHE A 132 -0.11 5.34 -4.87
CA PHE A 132 1.15 5.17 -5.60
C PHE A 132 2.10 6.37 -5.40
N ALA A 133 1.56 7.60 -5.45
CA ALA A 133 2.32 8.82 -5.19
C ALA A 133 2.83 8.91 -3.77
N LEU A 134 1.96 8.67 -2.78
CA LEU A 134 2.29 8.74 -1.36
C LEU A 134 3.39 7.73 -1.01
N TYR A 135 3.21 6.47 -1.41
CA TYR A 135 4.18 5.41 -1.12
C TYR A 135 5.51 5.63 -1.85
N THR A 136 5.48 6.14 -3.09
CA THR A 136 6.70 6.53 -3.80
C THR A 136 7.45 7.66 -3.09
N LEU A 137 6.73 8.68 -2.63
CA LEU A 137 7.32 9.81 -1.92
C LEU A 137 7.98 9.36 -0.61
N LEU A 138 7.27 8.57 0.19
CA LEU A 138 7.76 8.04 1.46
C LEU A 138 8.89 7.02 1.29
N TYR A 139 8.92 6.27 0.19
CA TYR A 139 10.08 5.44 -0.16
C TYR A 139 11.37 6.26 -0.28
N TYR A 140 11.32 7.44 -0.91
CA TYR A 140 12.52 8.26 -1.13
C TYR A 140 12.85 9.23 0.00
N CYS A 141 11.83 9.71 0.71
CA CYS A 141 11.96 10.82 1.66
C CYS A 141 11.59 10.45 3.10
N GLY A 142 10.94 9.32 3.32
CA GLY A 142 10.46 8.88 4.63
C GLY A 142 11.36 7.85 5.30
N GLY A 143 10.80 7.18 6.31
CA GLY A 143 11.35 5.99 6.96
C GLY A 143 10.47 4.76 6.71
N GLU A 144 10.64 3.74 7.55
CA GLU A 144 9.69 2.62 7.59
C GLU A 144 8.35 3.05 8.19
N ASP A 145 8.40 3.86 9.25
CA ASP A 145 7.25 4.49 9.91
C ASP A 145 7.12 5.95 9.47
N ASN A 146 5.92 6.34 9.05
CA ASN A 146 5.63 7.67 8.52
C ASN A 146 4.25 8.12 9.02
N VAL A 147 4.21 8.73 10.20
CA VAL A 147 2.99 9.37 10.72
C VAL A 147 2.67 10.58 9.86
N VAL A 148 1.53 10.55 9.18
CA VAL A 148 1.06 11.60 8.27
C VAL A 148 -0.37 12.00 8.60
N ARG A 149 -0.64 13.30 8.48
CA ARG A 149 -1.99 13.85 8.59
C ARG A 149 -2.54 14.16 7.19
N LEU A 150 -3.60 13.48 6.82
CA LEU A 150 -4.30 13.55 5.54
C LEU A 150 -5.70 14.13 5.77
N GLY A 151 -5.83 15.45 5.71
CA GLY A 151 -7.06 16.12 6.16
C GLY A 151 -7.26 15.93 7.66
N ASP A 152 -8.39 15.34 8.05
CA ASP A 152 -8.72 15.02 9.46
C ASP A 152 -8.27 13.62 9.89
N LEU A 153 -7.70 12.84 8.96
CA LEU A 153 -7.18 11.51 9.20
C LEU A 153 -5.70 11.58 9.61
N GLU A 154 -5.35 10.96 10.73
CA GLU A 154 -3.95 10.69 11.10
C GLU A 154 -3.69 9.19 11.02
N VAL A 155 -2.69 8.79 10.23
CA VAL A 155 -2.32 7.39 10.00
C VAL A 155 -0.81 7.25 9.99
N ASN A 156 -0.33 6.08 10.40
CA ASN A 156 1.04 5.68 10.14
C ASN A 156 1.09 4.95 8.78
N VAL A 157 1.89 5.45 7.85
CA VAL A 157 2.10 4.76 6.57
C VAL A 157 3.39 3.97 6.65
N LYS A 158 3.25 2.64 6.71
CA LYS A 158 4.37 1.71 6.66
C LYS A 158 4.93 1.64 5.25
N VAL A 159 6.25 1.73 5.11
CA VAL A 159 6.96 1.52 3.83
C VAL A 159 8.21 0.67 4.04
N TYR A 160 8.16 -0.57 3.58
CA TYR A 160 9.29 -1.49 3.64
C TYR A 160 10.05 -1.50 2.32
N ARG A 161 11.37 -1.53 2.41
CA ARG A 161 12.28 -1.38 1.27
C ARG A 161 13.11 -2.63 1.06
N LEU A 162 13.45 -2.90 -0.19
CA LEU A 162 14.51 -3.83 -0.56
C LEU A 162 15.70 -3.01 -1.06
N ASP A 163 16.44 -2.41 -0.12
CA ASP A 163 17.48 -1.41 -0.42
C ASP A 163 18.56 -1.94 -1.37
N ARG A 164 18.92 -3.23 -1.27
CA ARG A 164 19.93 -3.86 -2.14
C ARG A 164 19.56 -3.81 -3.62
N ILE A 165 18.28 -3.83 -3.96
CA ILE A 165 17.79 -3.86 -5.33
C ILE A 165 17.04 -2.58 -5.73
N GLY A 166 16.79 -1.68 -4.77
CA GLY A 166 16.14 -0.40 -5.00
C GLY A 166 14.65 -0.54 -5.33
N CYS A 167 13.96 -1.49 -4.70
CA CYS A 167 12.55 -1.78 -4.92
C CYS A 167 11.74 -1.56 -3.64
N ILE A 168 10.45 -1.26 -3.79
CA ILE A 168 9.51 -1.29 -2.66
C ILE A 168 9.10 -2.73 -2.38
N SER A 169 9.15 -3.12 -1.10
CA SER A 169 8.71 -4.44 -0.64
C SER A 169 7.20 -4.44 -0.40
N THR A 170 6.76 -3.58 0.51
CA THR A 170 5.34 -3.40 0.82
C THR A 170 5.11 -2.00 1.35
N ALA A 171 3.90 -1.49 1.19
CA ALA A 171 3.45 -0.24 1.75
C ALA A 171 1.95 -0.31 2.03
N PHE A 172 1.55 0.20 3.19
CA PHE A 172 0.15 0.21 3.61
C PHE A 172 -0.05 1.21 4.75
N PRO A 173 -1.27 1.76 4.92
CA PRO A 173 -1.60 2.55 6.08
C PRO A 173 -1.98 1.65 7.26
N GLU A 174 -1.68 2.09 8.48
CA GLU A 174 -2.21 1.55 9.72
C GLU A 174 -2.64 2.70 10.65
N ALA A 175 -3.43 2.39 11.67
CA ALA A 175 -3.79 3.38 12.68
C ALA A 175 -2.52 3.92 13.37
N ALA A 176 -2.43 5.25 13.51
CA ALA A 176 -1.31 5.92 14.16
C ALA A 176 -1.25 5.68 15.68
#